data_AF-A0A3N7J3Y6-F1
#
_entry.id   AF-A0A3N7J3Y6-F1
#
_cell.length_a   1.000
_cell.length_b   1.000
_cell.length_c   1.000
_cell.angle_alpha   90.00
_cell.angle_beta   90.00
_cell.angle_gamma   90.00
#
_symmetry.space_group_name_H-M   'P 1'
#
loop_
_entity.id
_entity.type
_entity.pdbx_description
1 polymer ?
#
loop_
_entity_poly.entity_id
_entity_poly.type
_entity_poly.pdbx_seq_one_letter_code
_entity_poly.pdbx_strand_id
1 'polypeptide(L)'
;MSKDMREYLRHMLDECSYLIAAKSNLSYTEFIDDETLKSAAVRSVEIIGEAAKKISAEFRVQYPEINWKNMAGMRDKLIHDYMGINYRIVWDVIANKIPELHDQIEQIIKRS
;
A
#
# COMPACT_ATOMS: atom_id res chain seq x y z
N MET A 1 -23.54 3.06 7.28
CA MET A 1 -23.41 1.77 6.60
C MET A 1 -22.01 1.24 6.88
N SER A 2 -21.90 0.22 7.73
CA SER A 2 -20.63 -0.45 8.04
C SER A 2 -20.10 -1.06 6.74
N LYS A 3 -19.12 -0.43 6.09
CA LYS A 3 -18.29 -1.17 5.12
C LYS A 3 -17.65 -2.31 5.91
N ASP A 4 -17.93 -3.54 5.49
CA ASP A 4 -17.30 -4.71 6.07
C ASP A 4 -15.78 -4.50 6.02
N MET A 5 -15.07 -4.71 7.14
CA MET A 5 -13.61 -4.58 7.20
C MET A 5 -12.95 -5.40 6.07
N ARG A 6 -13.59 -6.49 5.65
CA ARG A 6 -13.20 -7.30 4.48
C ARG A 6 -13.18 -6.53 3.16
N GLU A 7 -14.03 -5.53 2.95
CA GLU A 7 -14.00 -4.69 1.75
C GLU A 7 -12.73 -3.83 1.71
N TYR A 8 -12.36 -3.22 2.84
CA TYR A 8 -11.11 -2.45 2.91
C TYR A 8 -9.88 -3.33 2.73
N LEU A 9 -9.87 -4.53 3.33
CA LEU A 9 -8.79 -5.49 3.14
C LEU A 9 -8.69 -5.96 1.69
N ARG A 10 -9.82 -6.22 1.02
CA ARG A 10 -9.83 -6.57 -0.41
C ARG A 10 -9.28 -5.45 -1.27
N HIS A 11 -9.68 -4.20 -1.03
CA HIS A 11 -9.12 -3.06 -1.76
C HIS A 11 -7.60 -2.96 -1.57
N MET A 12 -7.11 -3.15 -0.34
CA MET A 12 -5.66 -3.17 -0.08
C MET A 12 -4.98 -4.32 -0.83
N LEU A 13 -5.58 -5.51 -0.85
CA LEU A 13 -5.04 -6.67 -1.56
C LEU A 13 -4.98 -6.45 -3.08
N ASP A 14 -6.02 -5.85 -3.67
CA ASP A 14 -6.10 -5.55 -5.09
C ASP A 14 -4.99 -4.56 -5.50
N GLU A 15 -4.81 -3.49 -4.73
CA GLU A 15 -3.74 -2.51 -4.97
C GLU A 15 -2.34 -3.12 -4.78
N CYS A 16 -2.17 -3.99 -3.78
CA CYS A 16 -0.90 -4.70 -3.61
C CYS A 16 -0.61 -5.62 -4.81
N SER A 17 -1.62 -6.36 -5.28
CA SER A 17 -1.50 -7.25 -6.43
C SER A 17 -1.13 -6.48 -7.70
N TYR A 18 -1.80 -5.33 -7.93
CA TYR A 18 -1.48 -4.44 -9.03
C TYR A 18 -0.02 -3.97 -8.98
N LEU A 19 0.44 -3.48 -7.82
CA LEU A 19 1.80 -2.98 -7.64
C LEU A 19 2.86 -4.08 -7.83
N ILE A 20 2.61 -5.29 -7.33
CA ILE A 20 3.50 -6.45 -7.50
C ILE A 20 3.61 -6.81 -8.98
N ALA A 21 2.48 -6.88 -9.68
CA ALA A 21 2.45 -7.20 -11.11
C ALA A 21 3.15 -6.11 -11.95
N ALA A 22 2.86 -4.84 -11.67
CA ALA A 22 3.44 -3.70 -12.39
C ALA A 22 4.96 -3.57 -12.17
N LYS A 23 5.46 -3.97 -10.99
CA LYS A 23 6.89 -3.99 -10.68
C LYS A 23 7.62 -5.23 -11.24
N SER A 24 6.89 -6.25 -11.70
CA SER A 24 7.51 -7.50 -12.17
C SER A 24 8.50 -7.23 -13.31
N ASN A 25 9.76 -7.62 -13.10
CA ASN A 25 10.89 -7.39 -14.01
C ASN A 25 11.23 -5.92 -14.30
N LEU A 26 10.77 -4.98 -13.47
CA LEU A 26 11.06 -3.56 -13.63
C LEU A 26 12.23 -3.14 -12.73
N SER A 27 13.16 -2.34 -13.27
CA SER A 27 14.18 -1.65 -12.51
C SER A 27 13.69 -0.28 -12.01
N TYR A 28 14.39 0.30 -11.03
CA TYR A 28 14.08 1.65 -10.56
C TYR A 28 14.21 2.71 -11.65
N THR A 29 15.18 2.55 -12.56
CA THR A 29 15.39 3.46 -13.69
C THR A 29 14.24 3.41 -14.69
N GLU A 30 13.73 2.22 -15.01
CA GLU A 30 12.56 2.11 -15.88
C GLU A 30 11.29 2.65 -15.19
N PHE A 31 11.17 2.45 -13.88
CA PHE A 31 10.08 3.02 -13.09
C PHE A 31 10.09 4.56 -13.09
N ILE A 32 11.26 5.20 -12.91
CA ILE A 32 11.32 6.65 -12.81
C ILE A 32 11.03 7.34 -14.16
N ASP A 33 11.29 6.64 -15.27
CA ASP A 33 11.07 7.13 -16.62
C ASP A 33 9.62 6.93 -17.10
N ASP A 34 8.81 6.12 -16.40
CA ASP A 34 7.38 5.92 -16.70
C ASP A 34 6.47 6.82 -15.84
N GLU A 35 6.05 7.96 -16.37
CA GLU A 35 5.14 8.89 -15.71
C GLU A 35 3.78 8.30 -15.35
N THR A 36 3.28 7.37 -16.18
CA THR A 36 1.98 6.72 -15.95
C THR A 36 2.09 5.79 -14.75
N LEU A 37 3.12 4.94 -14.74
CA LEU A 37 3.34 4.02 -13.65
C LEU A 37 3.70 4.74 -12.35
N LYS A 38 4.49 5.82 -12.40
CA LYS A 38 4.74 6.67 -11.22
C LYS A 38 3.45 7.19 -10.60
N SER A 39 2.56 7.73 -11.43
CA SER A 39 1.30 8.28 -10.98
C SER A 39 0.37 7.20 -10.43
N ALA A 40 0.29 6.05 -11.11
CA ALA A 40 -0.50 4.91 -10.67
C ALA A 40 0.03 4.32 -9.35
N ALA A 41 1.35 4.18 -9.24
CA ALA A 41 2.01 3.66 -8.05
C ALA A 41 1.74 4.52 -6.81
N VAL A 42 1.87 5.83 -6.94
CA VAL A 42 1.54 6.78 -5.87
C VAL A 42 0.08 6.64 -5.48
N ARG A 43 -0.82 6.59 -6.47
CA ARG A 43 -2.25 6.44 -6.23
C ARG A 43 -2.60 5.14 -5.48
N SER A 44 -2.01 4.01 -5.88
CA SER A 44 -2.21 2.73 -5.20
C SER A 44 -1.74 2.79 -3.75
N VAL A 45 -0.58 3.39 -3.49
CA VAL A 45 -0.06 3.56 -2.12
C VAL A 45 -0.98 4.47 -1.29
N GLU A 46 -1.53 5.53 -1.86
CA GLU A 46 -2.53 6.37 -1.18
C GLU A 46 -3.80 5.58 -0.82
N ILE A 47 -4.31 4.77 -1.75
CA ILE A 47 -5.51 3.95 -1.53
C ILE A 47 -5.27 2.95 -0.39
N ILE A 48 -4.11 2.28 -0.37
CA ILE A 48 -3.72 1.37 0.71
C ILE A 48 -3.68 2.11 2.05
N GLY A 49 -3.08 3.30 2.09
CA GLY A 49 -3.00 4.11 3.31
C GLY A 49 -4.37 4.57 3.80
N GLU A 50 -5.25 5.00 2.91
CA GLU A 50 -6.61 5.40 3.27
C GLU A 50 -7.46 4.21 3.72
N ALA A 51 -7.37 3.05 3.07
CA ALA A 51 -8.03 1.83 3.52
C ALA A 51 -7.53 1.40 4.91
N ALA A 52 -6.21 1.43 5.14
CA ALA A 52 -5.63 1.15 6.45
C ALA A 52 -6.17 2.08 7.54
N LYS A 53 -6.38 3.39 7.26
CA LYS A 53 -7.00 4.35 8.19
C LYS A 53 -8.44 4.01 8.54
N LYS A 54 -9.19 3.38 7.64
CA LYS A 54 -10.60 3.00 7.85
C LYS A 54 -10.77 1.69 8.62
N ILE A 55 -9.73 0.85 8.71
CA ILE A 55 -9.74 -0.32 9.58
C ILE A 55 -9.86 0.13 11.05
N SER A 56 -10.77 -0.49 11.81
CA SER A 56 -11.03 -0.12 13.21
C SER A 56 -9.85 -0.44 14.13
N ALA A 57 -9.74 0.25 15.26
CA ALA A 57 -8.66 0.00 16.22
C ALA A 57 -8.71 -1.43 16.78
N GLU A 58 -9.91 -1.94 17.04
CA GLU A 58 -10.15 -3.30 17.54
C GLU A 58 -9.61 -4.35 16.56
N PHE A 59 -9.85 -4.16 15.26
CA PHE A 59 -9.32 -5.05 14.23
C PHE A 59 -7.80 -4.98 14.14
N ARG A 60 -7.22 -3.78 14.21
CA ARG A 60 -5.76 -3.60 14.17
C ARG A 60 -5.05 -4.31 15.32
N VAL A 61 -5.65 -4.34 16.51
CA VAL A 61 -5.10 -5.03 17.69
C VAL A 61 -5.08 -6.56 17.50
N GLN A 62 -5.99 -7.11 16.70
CA GLN A 62 -6.00 -8.54 16.37
C GLN A 62 -4.84 -8.95 15.44
N TYR A 63 -4.30 -8.00 14.66
CA TYR A 63 -3.24 -8.23 13.68
C TYR A 63 -2.07 -7.26 13.90
N PRO A 64 -1.32 -7.39 15.03
CA PRO A 64 -0.24 -6.48 15.39
C PRO A 64 1.02 -6.63 14.53
N GLU A 65 1.15 -7.72 13.77
CA GLU A 65 2.21 -7.95 12.78
C GLU A 65 2.16 -6.95 11.62
N ILE A 66 0.97 -6.42 11.33
CA ILE A 66 0.79 -5.42 10.29
C ILE A 66 1.04 -4.02 10.87
N ASN A 67 1.93 -3.25 10.26
CA ASN A 67 2.24 -1.89 10.71
C ASN A 67 1.22 -0.85 10.20
N TRP A 68 0.00 -0.91 10.74
CA TRP A 68 -1.13 -0.05 10.37
C TRP A 68 -0.81 1.45 10.45
N LYS A 69 -0.05 1.86 11.48
CA LYS A 69 0.33 3.26 11.69
C LYS A 69 1.22 3.77 10.56
N ASN A 70 2.20 2.97 10.14
CA ASN A 70 3.08 3.35 9.03
C ASN A 70 2.34 3.42 7.69
N MET A 71 1.39 2.53 7.43
CA MET A 71 0.55 2.59 6.22
C MET A 71 -0.33 3.84 6.21
N ALA A 72 -1.01 4.13 7.33
CA ALA A 72 -1.83 5.33 7.46
C ALA A 72 -1.01 6.63 7.27
N GLY A 73 0.23 6.67 7.78
CA GLY A 73 1.14 7.79 7.63
C GLY A 73 1.91 7.82 6.30
N MET A 74 1.66 6.87 5.38
CA MET A 74 2.46 6.75 4.15
C MET A 74 2.22 7.94 3.21
N ARG A 75 0.98 8.42 3.11
CA ARG A 75 0.64 9.65 2.38
C ARG A 75 1.48 10.84 2.85
N ASP A 76 1.61 11.01 4.16
CA ASP A 76 2.36 12.14 4.73
C ASP A 76 3.85 12.04 4.39
N LYS A 77 4.41 10.81 4.38
CA LYS A 77 5.81 10.55 3.97
C LYS A 77 6.05 10.75 2.48
N LEU A 78 5.05 10.49 1.63
CA LEU A 78 5.16 10.69 0.19
C LEU A 78 5.17 12.17 -0.21
N ILE A 79 4.49 13.01 0.57
CA ILE A 79 4.28 14.43 0.28
C ILE A 79 5.30 15.32 1.05
N HIS A 80 6.24 14.72 1.79
CA HIS A 80 7.14 15.45 2.68
C HIS A 80 8.42 15.95 1.99
N ASP A 81 8.25 16.80 0.99
CA ASP A 81 9.06 18.00 0.82
C ASP A 81 8.28 18.99 -0.05
N TYR A 82 8.40 20.29 0.21
CA TYR A 82 7.59 21.40 -0.34
C TYR A 82 7.63 21.51 -1.90
N MET A 83 8.22 20.54 -2.60
CA MET A 83 8.47 20.50 -4.05
C MET A 83 8.22 19.14 -4.74
N GLY A 84 7.76 18.07 -4.09
CA GLY A 84 7.36 16.86 -4.85
C GLY A 84 7.38 15.52 -4.12
N ILE A 85 7.01 14.48 -4.87
CA ILE A 85 6.93 13.09 -4.39
C ILE A 85 8.32 12.46 -4.39
N ASN A 86 8.71 11.83 -3.26
CA ASN A 86 9.93 11.05 -3.20
C ASN A 86 9.72 9.65 -3.80
N TYR A 87 9.90 9.52 -5.11
CA TYR A 87 9.74 8.26 -5.84
C TYR A 87 10.71 7.15 -5.41
N ARG A 88 11.82 7.49 -4.76
CA ARG A 88 12.73 6.48 -4.21
C ARG A 88 12.10 5.77 -3.01
N ILE A 89 11.36 6.49 -2.19
CA ILE A 89 10.58 5.91 -1.09
C ILE A 89 9.41 5.08 -1.66
N VAL A 90 8.71 5.60 -2.67
CA VAL A 90 7.63 4.85 -3.35
C VAL A 90 8.15 3.50 -3.86
N TRP A 91 9.29 3.52 -4.55
CA TRP A 91 9.92 2.31 -5.07
C TRP A 91 10.31 1.33 -3.96
N ASP A 92 10.94 1.80 -2.88
CA ASP A 92 11.32 0.96 -1.75
C ASP A 92 10.10 0.28 -1.11
N VAL A 93 9.00 1.02 -0.95
CA VAL A 93 7.73 0.47 -0.46
C VAL A 93 7.22 -0.63 -1.39
N ILE A 94 7.16 -0.37 -2.70
CA ILE A 94 6.67 -1.34 -3.70
C ILE A 94 7.55 -2.59 -3.74
N ALA A 95 8.87 -2.41 -3.69
CA ALA A 95 9.81 -3.52 -3.81
C ALA A 95 9.88 -4.38 -2.55
N ASN A 96 9.81 -3.76 -1.36
CA ASN A 96 10.18 -4.41 -0.10
C ASN A 96 9.05 -4.53 0.93
N LYS A 97 7.97 -3.75 0.81
CA LYS A 97 6.88 -3.70 1.81
C LYS A 97 5.55 -4.20 1.28
N ILE A 98 5.23 -3.90 0.02
CA ILE A 98 3.99 -4.35 -0.61
C ILE A 98 3.89 -5.88 -0.69
N PRO A 99 4.95 -6.66 -1.03
CA PRO A 99 4.86 -8.12 -1.04
C PRO A 99 4.53 -8.71 0.34
N GLU A 100 5.16 -8.19 1.39
CA GLU A 100 4.89 -8.61 2.77
C GLU A 100 3.44 -8.29 3.17
N LEU A 101 2.98 -7.07 2.86
CA LEU A 101 1.62 -6.64 3.15
C LEU A 101 0.57 -7.48 2.40
N HIS A 102 0.82 -7.77 1.13
CA HIS A 102 -0.02 -8.63 0.30
C HIS A 102 -0.26 -9.96 1.01
N ASP A 103 0.81 -10.65 1.39
CA ASP A 103 0.73 -11.97 2.01
C ASP A 103 0.02 -11.90 3.35
N GLN A 104 0.31 -10.89 4.17
CA GLN A 104 -0.37 -10.68 5.45
C GLN A 104 -1.89 -10.52 5.27
N ILE A 105 -2.33 -9.65 4.36
CA ILE A 105 -3.76 -9.40 4.11
C ILE A 105 -4.44 -10.62 3.51
N GLU A 106 -3.77 -11.32 2.58
CA GLU A 106 -4.31 -12.53 1.97
C GLU A 106 -4.58 -13.61 3.03
N GLN A 107 -3.66 -13.77 3.99
CA GLN A 107 -3.83 -14.70 5.12
C GLN A 107 -5.01 -14.31 6.02
N ILE A 108 -5.19 -13.01 6.30
CA ILE A 108 -6.32 -12.51 7.09
C ILE A 108 -7.64 -12.85 6.40
N ILE A 109 -7.74 -12.59 5.09
CA ILE A 109 -8.96 -12.86 4.31
C ILE A 109 -9.26 -14.37 4.27
N LYS A 110 -8.24 -15.22 4.09
CA LYS A 110 -8.41 -16.69 4.05
C LYS A 110 -8.87 -17.29 5.38
N ARG A 111 -8.50 -16.69 6.52
CA ARG A 111 -8.85 -17.15 7.87
C ARG A 111 -10.23 -16.69 8.36
N SER A 112 -10.87 -15.77 7.63
CA SER A 112 -12.08 -15.05 8.05
C SER A 112 -13.38 -15.59 7.49
#